data_AF-A0A059PFP7-F1
#
_entry.id   AF-A0A059PFP7-F1
#
_cell.length_a   1.000
_cell.length_b   1.000
_cell.length_c   1.000
_cell.angle_alpha   90.00
_cell.angle_beta   90.00
_cell.angle_gamma   90.00
#
_symmetry.space_group_name_H-M   'P 1'
#
loop_
_entity.id
_entity.type
_entity.pdbx_description
1 polymer ?
#
loop_
_entity_poly.entity_id
_entity_poly.type
_entity_poly.pdbx_seq_one_letter_code
_entity_poly.pdbx_strand_id
1 'polypeptide(L)'
;CQCAPSMAEYEIYCPANAYNVFPKFRLAIRPNSNVQIECNLTDANEYKQLPPLRIGEIERVQIQRCPLPGHTPIAGILEHLGIRSPKMLIFESDNLGVNITRRHLDRLQNLKRLRFTSRRFTYIPADFLADLRNLSWLDLRANIVELPAHLFDNLENLESLELGSNGLKHLPHGVFSRMPKLR
;
A
#
# COMPACT_ATOMS: atom_id res chain seq x y z
N CYS A 1 4.15 -23.27 -1.21
CA CYS A 1 3.64 -22.51 -2.37
C CYS A 1 4.10 -23.19 -3.64
N GLN A 2 3.42 -22.96 -4.76
CA GLN A 2 3.80 -23.44 -6.09
C GLN A 2 4.14 -22.23 -6.96
N CYS A 3 5.21 -22.33 -7.74
CA CYS A 3 5.60 -21.32 -8.73
C CYS A 3 5.30 -21.85 -10.13
N ALA A 4 4.67 -21.04 -10.97
CA ALA A 4 4.46 -21.32 -12.37
C ALA A 4 4.98 -20.12 -13.19
N PRO A 5 5.84 -20.33 -14.20
CA PRO A 5 6.21 -19.27 -15.12
C PRO A 5 4.99 -18.89 -15.98
N SER A 6 4.75 -17.59 -16.15
CA SER A 6 3.64 -17.04 -16.94
C SER A 6 4.18 -15.93 -17.83
N MET A 7 4.52 -16.26 -19.09
CA MET A 7 5.17 -15.34 -20.03
C MET A 7 6.45 -14.69 -19.46
N ALA A 8 6.42 -13.38 -19.17
CA ALA A 8 7.52 -12.59 -18.59
C ALA A 8 7.36 -12.37 -17.07
N GLU A 9 6.47 -13.13 -16.44
CA GLU A 9 6.14 -13.04 -15.02
C GLU A 9 6.33 -14.41 -14.34
N TYR A 10 6.55 -14.37 -13.04
CA TYR A 10 6.45 -15.54 -12.17
C TYR A 10 5.17 -15.44 -11.36
N GLU A 11 4.31 -16.45 -11.45
CA GLU A 11 3.12 -16.56 -10.61
C GLU A 11 3.38 -17.54 -9.47
N ILE A 12 3.15 -17.11 -8.23
CA ILE A 12 3.31 -17.93 -7.04
C ILE A 12 1.98 -18.02 -6.30
N TYR A 13 1.55 -19.26 -6.03
CA TYR A 13 0.30 -19.59 -5.36
C TYR A 13 0.58 -20.22 -3.99
N CYS A 14 -0.04 -19.70 -2.94
CA CYS A 14 0.12 -20.17 -1.57
C CYS A 14 -1.24 -20.42 -0.91
N PRO A 15 -1.50 -21.62 -0.36
CA PRO A 15 -0.67 -22.83 -0.39
C PRO A 15 -0.53 -23.43 -1.81
N ALA A 16 0.34 -24.44 -1.97
CA ALA A 16 0.49 -25.14 -3.26
C ALA A 16 -0.81 -25.87 -3.64
N ASN A 17 -1.03 -26.10 -4.95
CA ASN A 17 -2.23 -26.75 -5.51
C ASN A 17 -3.56 -25.99 -5.31
N ALA A 18 -3.52 -24.74 -4.84
CA ALA A 18 -4.67 -23.86 -4.73
C ALA A 18 -4.98 -23.09 -6.04
N TYR A 19 -4.60 -23.62 -7.21
CA TYR A 19 -4.83 -22.95 -8.49
C TYR A 19 -6.33 -22.88 -8.84
N ASN A 20 -7.08 -23.92 -8.46
CA ASN A 20 -8.52 -24.04 -8.69
C ASN A 20 -9.37 -23.56 -7.49
N VAL A 21 -8.73 -23.11 -6.41
CA VAL A 21 -9.37 -22.67 -5.17
C VAL A 21 -8.68 -21.39 -4.74
N PHE A 22 -9.30 -20.23 -4.94
CA PHE A 22 -8.77 -18.89 -4.64
C PHE A 22 -7.70 -18.91 -3.52
N PRO A 23 -6.40 -18.85 -3.87
CA PRO A 23 -5.32 -19.09 -2.92
C PRO A 23 -5.30 -18.01 -1.84
N LYS A 24 -4.71 -18.31 -0.69
CA LYS A 24 -4.50 -17.32 0.37
C LYS A 24 -3.62 -16.17 -0.11
N PHE A 25 -2.59 -16.50 -0.89
CA PHE A 25 -1.79 -15.53 -1.63
C PHE A 25 -1.61 -15.96 -3.08
N ARG A 26 -1.79 -14.98 -3.98
CA ARG A 26 -1.33 -15.04 -5.36
C ARG A 26 -0.34 -13.89 -5.56
N LEU A 27 0.89 -14.22 -5.91
CA LEU A 27 1.92 -13.23 -6.23
C LEU A 27 2.20 -13.29 -7.72
N ALA A 28 2.17 -12.14 -8.40
CA ALA A 28 2.67 -12.00 -9.76
C ALA A 28 3.91 -11.11 -9.73
N ILE A 29 5.04 -11.63 -10.19
CA ILE A 29 6.35 -11.00 -10.08
C ILE A 29 6.89 -10.74 -11.48
N ARG A 30 7.05 -9.47 -11.84
CA ARG A 30 7.85 -9.03 -12.99
C ARG A 30 9.15 -8.43 -12.48
N PRO A 31 10.30 -9.14 -12.62
CA PRO A 31 11.59 -8.68 -12.10
C PRO A 31 11.91 -7.24 -12.49
N ASN A 32 12.50 -6.47 -11.56
CA ASN A 32 12.88 -5.05 -11.71
C ASN A 32 11.74 -4.07 -12.01
N SER A 33 10.51 -4.53 -12.23
CA SER A 33 9.38 -3.70 -12.64
C SER A 33 8.32 -3.66 -11.55
N ASN A 34 7.61 -4.76 -11.33
CA ASN A 34 6.50 -4.75 -10.39
C ASN A 34 6.25 -6.09 -9.71
N VAL A 35 5.68 -6.00 -8.51
CA VAL A 35 5.09 -7.15 -7.82
C VAL A 35 3.63 -6.83 -7.52
N GLN A 36 2.76 -7.81 -7.76
CA GLN A 36 1.38 -7.80 -7.31
C GLN A 36 1.20 -8.89 -6.27
N ILE A 37 0.61 -8.53 -5.12
CA ILE A 37 0.28 -9.42 -4.02
C ILE A 37 -1.23 -9.36 -3.85
N GLU A 38 -1.92 -10.43 -4.22
CA GLU A 38 -3.35 -10.58 -4.05
C GLU A 38 -3.64 -11.55 -2.90
N CYS A 39 -4.51 -11.14 -1.98
CA CYS A 39 -4.82 -11.87 -0.76
C CYS A 39 -6.26 -12.40 -0.73
N ASN A 40 -6.43 -13.53 -0.03
CA ASN A 40 -7.72 -14.05 0.42
C ASN A 40 -7.65 -14.44 1.90
N LEU A 41 -7.30 -13.47 2.75
CA LEU A 41 -7.06 -13.70 4.17
C LEU A 41 -8.31 -13.36 4.99
N THR A 42 -8.56 -14.14 6.04
CA THR A 42 -9.56 -13.84 7.05
C THR A 42 -9.01 -12.90 8.12
N ASP A 43 -7.72 -13.01 8.44
CA ASP A 43 -7.04 -12.17 9.44
C ASP A 43 -5.53 -12.04 9.19
N ALA A 44 -4.89 -11.13 9.93
CA ALA A 44 -3.47 -10.79 9.76
C ALA A 44 -2.50 -11.92 10.17
N ASN A 45 -2.90 -12.90 10.98
CA ASN A 45 -2.00 -14.01 11.33
C ASN A 45 -1.69 -14.92 10.15
N GLU A 46 -2.53 -14.88 9.10
CA GLU A 46 -2.32 -15.67 7.90
C GLU A 46 -1.12 -15.19 7.05
N TYR A 47 -0.59 -13.99 7.30
CA TYR A 47 0.69 -13.54 6.71
C TYR A 47 1.86 -14.50 7.00
N LYS A 48 1.76 -15.36 8.02
CA LYS A 48 2.74 -16.44 8.28
C LYS A 48 2.84 -17.48 7.15
N GLN A 49 1.82 -17.60 6.30
CA GLN A 49 1.82 -18.51 5.15
C GLN A 49 2.52 -17.91 3.92
N LEU A 50 2.90 -16.63 3.99
CA LEU A 50 3.63 -15.96 2.93
C LEU A 50 5.04 -16.58 2.79
N PRO A 51 5.48 -16.96 1.58
CA PRO A 51 6.76 -17.63 1.41
C PRO A 51 7.90 -16.62 1.59
N PRO A 52 9.03 -17.01 2.22
CA PRO A 52 10.23 -16.20 2.17
C PRO A 52 10.78 -16.19 0.74
N LEU A 53 11.04 -15.02 0.19
CA LEU A 53 11.57 -14.85 -1.17
C LEU A 53 12.76 -13.87 -1.19
N ARG A 54 13.44 -13.79 -2.34
CA ARG A 54 14.54 -12.85 -2.60
C ARG A 54 14.28 -12.11 -3.91
N ILE A 55 13.19 -11.35 -3.96
CA ILE A 55 12.77 -10.68 -5.20
C ILE A 55 13.77 -9.60 -5.64
N GLY A 56 14.38 -8.89 -4.70
CA GLY A 56 15.38 -7.86 -4.98
C GLY A 56 14.77 -6.48 -5.22
N GLU A 57 15.31 -5.74 -6.18
CA GLU A 57 14.84 -4.40 -6.52
C GLU A 57 13.56 -4.47 -7.35
N ILE A 58 12.53 -3.73 -6.90
CA ILE A 58 11.23 -3.63 -7.57
C ILE A 58 10.80 -2.17 -7.54
N GLU A 59 10.36 -1.66 -8.68
CA GLU A 59 9.90 -0.27 -8.77
C GLU A 59 8.51 -0.07 -8.14
N ARG A 60 7.57 -0.97 -8.46
CA ARG A 60 6.16 -0.87 -8.04
C ARG A 60 5.69 -2.08 -7.26
N VAL A 61 5.14 -1.86 -6.08
CA VAL A 61 4.46 -2.88 -5.28
C VAL A 61 2.97 -2.58 -5.27
N GLN A 62 2.17 -3.59 -5.61
CA GLN A 62 0.71 -3.52 -5.59
C GLN A 62 0.18 -4.61 -4.65
N ILE A 63 -0.57 -4.20 -3.64
CA ILE A 63 -1.18 -5.08 -2.64
C ILE A 63 -2.69 -4.95 -2.80
N GLN A 64 -3.37 -6.08 -3.02
CA GLN A 64 -4.80 -6.13 -3.33
C GLN A 64 -5.53 -7.12 -2.44
N ARG A 65 -6.70 -6.70 -1.94
CA ARG A 65 -7.61 -7.52 -1.12
C ARG A 65 -6.97 -8.04 0.18
N CYS A 66 -5.87 -7.42 0.59
CA CYS A 66 -5.15 -7.80 1.80
C CYS A 66 -5.63 -6.97 3.01
N PRO A 67 -5.80 -7.57 4.20
CA PRO A 67 -5.94 -6.80 5.43
C PRO A 67 -4.63 -6.08 5.78
N LEU A 68 -4.69 -5.02 6.56
CA LEU A 68 -3.49 -4.44 7.15
C LEU A 68 -2.83 -5.45 8.11
N PRO A 69 -1.50 -5.50 8.22
CA PRO A 69 -0.79 -6.49 9.04
C PRO A 69 -0.77 -6.12 10.54
N GLY A 70 -1.95 -5.79 11.10
CA GLY A 70 -2.15 -5.48 12.51
C GLY A 70 -1.38 -4.25 12.97
N HIS A 71 -0.39 -4.43 13.85
CA HIS A 71 0.48 -3.35 14.34
C HIS A 71 1.86 -3.34 13.67
N THR A 72 2.09 -4.20 12.69
CA THR A 72 3.36 -4.28 11.98
C THR A 72 3.37 -3.37 10.75
N PRO A 73 4.53 -2.84 10.33
CA PRO A 73 4.62 -2.05 9.11
C PRO A 73 4.39 -2.91 7.86
N ILE A 74 3.85 -2.31 6.80
CA ILE A 74 3.74 -2.96 5.47
C ILE A 74 5.14 -3.35 4.97
N ALA A 75 6.16 -2.57 5.31
CA ALA A 75 7.57 -2.89 5.02
C ALA A 75 7.98 -4.29 5.51
N GLY A 76 7.41 -4.80 6.61
CA GLY A 76 7.71 -6.16 7.09
C GLY A 76 7.28 -7.26 6.11
N ILE A 77 6.16 -7.07 5.41
CA ILE A 77 5.71 -7.96 4.32
C ILE A 77 6.73 -7.91 3.18
N LEU A 78 7.17 -6.69 2.82
CA LEU A 78 8.11 -6.49 1.70
C LEU A 78 9.49 -7.10 2.01
N GLU A 79 9.98 -6.91 3.23
CA GLU A 79 11.22 -7.49 3.75
C GLU A 79 11.19 -9.02 3.73
N HIS A 80 10.06 -9.63 4.12
CA HIS A 80 9.88 -11.09 4.07
C HIS A 80 9.92 -11.65 2.65
N LEU A 81 9.48 -10.85 1.67
CA LEU A 81 9.57 -11.17 0.24
C LEU A 81 10.94 -10.79 -0.38
N GLY A 82 11.83 -10.18 0.42
CA GLY A 82 13.13 -9.71 -0.04
C GLY A 82 13.05 -8.54 -1.03
N ILE A 83 11.96 -7.74 -0.99
CA ILE A 83 11.79 -6.53 -1.79
C ILE A 83 12.48 -5.36 -1.08
N ARG A 84 13.29 -4.61 -1.83
CA ARG A 84 14.01 -3.45 -1.29
C ARG A 84 13.58 -2.17 -1.99
N SER A 85 13.35 -1.12 -1.19
CA SER A 85 13.18 0.27 -1.63
C SER A 85 12.21 0.49 -2.80
N PRO A 86 10.93 0.10 -2.70
CA PRO A 86 9.96 0.38 -3.75
C PRO A 86 9.80 1.89 -3.94
N LYS A 87 9.64 2.33 -5.18
CA LYS A 87 9.34 3.74 -5.50
C LYS A 87 7.84 4.02 -5.43
N MET A 88 7.02 3.01 -5.72
CA MET A 88 5.58 3.12 -5.74
C MET A 88 4.94 2.01 -4.91
N LEU A 89 4.02 2.39 -4.02
CA LEU A 89 3.14 1.48 -3.30
C LEU A 89 1.69 1.76 -3.67
N ILE A 90 0.97 0.72 -4.08
CA ILE A 90 -0.47 0.71 -4.25
C ILE A 90 -1.04 -0.27 -3.23
N PHE A 91 -1.92 0.19 -2.35
CA PHE A 91 -2.63 -0.64 -1.40
C PHE A 91 -4.13 -0.48 -1.64
N GLU A 92 -4.79 -1.56 -2.05
CA GLU A 92 -6.21 -1.57 -2.38
C GLU A 92 -6.90 -2.70 -1.64
N SER A 93 -7.81 -2.38 -0.71
CA SER A 93 -8.53 -3.40 0.04
C SER A 93 -9.83 -2.88 0.61
N ASP A 94 -10.87 -3.70 0.51
CA ASP A 94 -12.17 -3.43 1.14
C ASP A 94 -12.29 -4.01 2.55
N ASN A 95 -11.34 -4.83 2.96
CA ASN A 95 -11.31 -5.44 4.28
C ASN A 95 -9.95 -5.20 4.94
N LEU A 96 -9.75 -4.01 5.47
CA LEU A 96 -8.50 -3.62 6.14
C LEU A 96 -8.29 -4.36 7.47
N GLY A 97 -9.35 -4.89 8.10
CA GLY A 97 -9.32 -5.59 9.39
C GLY A 97 -9.07 -4.69 10.61
N VAL A 98 -8.23 -3.66 10.46
CA VAL A 98 -7.93 -2.65 11.47
C VAL A 98 -7.91 -1.24 10.85
N ASN A 99 -7.92 -0.21 11.69
CA ASN A 99 -7.71 1.15 11.23
C ASN A 99 -6.25 1.38 10.84
N ILE A 100 -6.05 2.23 9.83
CA ILE A 100 -4.71 2.61 9.41
C ILE A 100 -4.04 3.54 10.43
N THR A 101 -2.72 3.48 10.47
CA THR A 101 -1.88 4.24 11.41
C THR A 101 -0.58 4.63 10.70
N ARG A 102 0.11 5.67 11.19
CA ARG A 102 1.45 6.05 10.71
C ARG A 102 2.41 4.86 10.63
N ARG A 103 2.37 3.96 11.62
CA ARG A 103 3.27 2.80 11.71
C ARG A 103 3.17 1.85 10.52
N HIS A 104 2.03 1.80 9.84
CA HIS A 104 1.90 0.97 8.63
C HIS A 104 2.85 1.41 7.51
N LEU A 105 3.28 2.67 7.50
CA LEU A 105 4.20 3.25 6.53
C LEU A 105 5.63 3.42 7.07
N ASP A 106 5.92 2.94 8.29
CA ASP A 106 7.28 2.93 8.82
C ASP A 106 8.22 2.19 7.84
N ARG A 107 9.43 2.73 7.67
CA ARG A 107 10.48 2.22 6.75
C ARG A 107 10.17 2.36 5.26
N LEU A 108 9.14 3.11 4.88
CA LEU A 108 8.80 3.42 3.48
C LEU A 108 9.10 4.89 3.10
N GLN A 109 10.04 5.55 3.77
CA GLN A 109 10.34 6.97 3.60
C GLN A 109 10.89 7.34 2.21
N ASN A 110 11.32 6.35 1.43
CA ASN A 110 11.82 6.53 0.07
C ASN A 110 10.72 6.48 -1.02
N LEU A 111 9.47 6.21 -0.63
CA LEU A 111 8.35 6.22 -1.58
C LEU A 111 8.25 7.57 -2.29
N LYS A 112 8.06 7.49 -3.61
CA LYS A 112 7.74 8.63 -4.48
C LYS A 112 6.26 8.68 -4.80
N ARG A 113 5.58 7.52 -4.82
CA ARG A 113 4.17 7.41 -5.17
C ARG A 113 3.44 6.50 -4.20
N LEU A 114 2.32 6.98 -3.66
CA LEU A 114 1.45 6.21 -2.77
C LEU A 114 0.01 6.30 -3.28
N ARG A 115 -0.61 5.13 -3.52
CA ARG A 115 -2.05 5.01 -3.67
C ARG A 115 -2.60 4.18 -2.52
N PHE A 116 -3.60 4.70 -1.84
CA PHE A 116 -4.38 3.96 -0.85
C PHE A 116 -5.86 3.98 -1.24
N THR A 117 -6.45 2.81 -1.40
CA THR A 117 -7.84 2.66 -1.87
C THR A 117 -8.61 1.67 -1.00
N SER A 118 -9.81 2.07 -0.59
CA SER A 118 -10.75 1.25 0.18
C SER A 118 -12.19 1.69 -0.13
N ARG A 119 -13.11 0.75 -0.32
CA ARG A 119 -14.55 1.08 -0.39
C ARG A 119 -15.19 1.26 0.98
N ARG A 120 -14.46 1.01 2.08
CA ARG A 120 -14.96 1.27 3.43
C ARG A 120 -14.46 2.61 3.93
N PHE A 121 -15.30 3.27 4.74
CA PHE A 121 -14.89 4.45 5.47
C PHE A 121 -13.62 4.12 6.25
N THR A 122 -12.57 4.91 6.01
CA THR A 122 -11.29 4.76 6.69
C THR A 122 -10.96 6.07 7.38
N TYR A 123 -10.87 6.04 8.70
CA TYR A 123 -10.30 7.15 9.46
C TYR A 123 -8.82 7.27 9.15
N ILE A 124 -8.38 8.44 8.68
CA ILE A 124 -6.97 8.72 8.40
C ILE A 124 -6.42 9.60 9.53
N PRO A 125 -5.44 9.13 10.30
CA PRO A 125 -4.85 9.94 11.35
C PRO A 125 -3.97 11.05 10.76
N ALA A 126 -3.85 12.17 11.49
CA ALA A 126 -3.13 13.36 11.02
C ALA A 126 -1.64 13.10 10.73
N ASP A 127 -1.04 12.12 11.40
CA ASP A 127 0.37 11.76 11.26
C ASP A 127 0.60 10.65 10.24
N PHE A 128 -0.44 10.19 9.54
CA PHE A 128 -0.36 9.03 8.62
C PHE A 128 0.78 9.16 7.60
N LEU A 129 1.01 10.36 7.08
CA LEU A 129 1.98 10.64 6.02
C LEU A 129 3.24 11.36 6.53
N ALA A 130 3.43 11.48 7.85
CA ALA A 130 4.44 12.35 8.46
C ALA A 130 5.88 12.05 8.00
N ASP A 131 6.18 10.80 7.66
CA ASP A 131 7.53 10.37 7.28
C ASP A 131 7.76 10.36 5.76
N LEU A 132 6.73 10.59 4.94
CA LEU A 132 6.78 10.45 3.48
C LEU A 132 7.23 11.73 2.77
N ARG A 133 8.32 12.35 3.25
CA ARG A 133 8.85 13.61 2.72
C ARG A 133 9.27 13.57 1.24
N ASN A 134 9.53 12.36 0.74
CA ASN A 134 9.96 12.12 -0.64
C ASN A 134 8.80 11.97 -1.64
N LEU A 135 7.55 11.95 -1.16
CA LEU A 135 6.39 11.69 -1.99
C LEU A 135 6.16 12.82 -2.98
N SER A 136 6.00 12.47 -4.26
CA SER A 136 5.68 13.41 -5.34
C SER A 136 4.26 13.21 -5.88
N TRP A 137 3.64 12.05 -5.62
CA TRP A 137 2.29 11.73 -6.04
C TRP A 137 1.55 10.95 -4.94
N LEU A 138 0.34 11.40 -4.60
CA LEU A 138 -0.51 10.82 -3.57
C LEU A 138 -1.94 10.65 -4.09
N ASP A 139 -2.51 9.47 -3.89
CA ASP A 139 -3.90 9.16 -4.22
C ASP A 139 -4.57 8.45 -3.05
N LEU A 140 -5.55 9.12 -2.43
CA LEU A 140 -6.30 8.62 -1.29
C LEU A 140 -7.77 8.50 -1.68
N ARG A 141 -8.29 7.27 -1.73
CA ARG A 141 -9.70 6.98 -2.05
C ARG A 141 -10.28 6.03 -1.01
N ALA A 142 -10.87 6.57 0.04
CA ALA A 142 -11.29 5.76 1.20
C ALA A 142 -12.61 6.23 1.83
N ASN A 143 -13.52 6.76 1.00
CA ASN A 143 -14.76 7.41 1.44
C ASN A 143 -14.52 8.44 2.55
N ILE A 144 -13.43 9.20 2.43
CA ILE A 144 -13.01 10.18 3.43
C ILE A 144 -14.03 11.31 3.46
N VAL A 145 -14.58 11.63 4.63
CA VAL A 145 -15.55 12.73 4.80
C VAL A 145 -14.93 14.02 5.33
N GLU A 146 -13.78 13.90 6.00
CA GLU A 146 -13.01 15.00 6.56
C GLU A 146 -11.51 14.67 6.51
N LEU A 147 -10.68 15.67 6.19
CA LEU A 147 -9.22 15.55 6.25
C LEU A 147 -8.70 16.18 7.54
N PRO A 148 -7.74 15.56 8.24
CA PRO A 148 -7.00 16.23 9.29
C PRO A 148 -6.24 17.44 8.74
N ALA A 149 -6.21 18.55 9.48
CA ALA A 149 -5.56 19.80 9.05
C ALA A 149 -4.06 19.63 8.73
N HIS A 150 -3.39 18.72 9.47
CA HIS A 150 -1.94 18.51 9.41
C HIS A 150 -1.53 17.29 8.57
N LEU A 151 -2.47 16.65 7.86
CA LEU A 151 -2.20 15.41 7.13
C LEU A 151 -1.05 15.54 6.10
N PHE A 152 -0.90 16.73 5.52
CA PHE A 152 0.05 16.98 4.44
C PHE A 152 1.27 17.81 4.86
N ASP A 153 1.48 18.05 6.16
CA ASP A 153 2.48 19.01 6.66
C ASP A 153 3.92 18.70 6.24
N ASN A 154 4.24 17.43 5.97
CA ASN A 154 5.57 16.98 5.59
C ASN A 154 5.72 16.69 4.09
N LEU A 155 4.72 17.01 3.27
CA LEU A 155 4.68 16.67 1.84
C LEU A 155 5.25 17.76 0.94
N GLU A 156 6.40 18.33 1.33
CA GLU A 156 7.05 19.47 0.65
C GLU A 156 7.41 19.19 -0.83
N ASN A 157 7.55 17.92 -1.19
CA ASN A 157 7.88 17.45 -2.53
C ASN A 157 6.66 17.01 -3.36
N LEU A 158 5.44 17.10 -2.82
CA LEU A 158 4.25 16.62 -3.52
C LEU A 158 3.92 17.51 -4.71
N GLU A 159 3.76 16.89 -5.87
CA GLU A 159 3.44 17.56 -7.13
C GLU A 159 2.01 17.27 -7.58
N SER A 160 1.43 16.14 -7.18
CA SER A 160 0.08 15.73 -7.57
C SER A 160 -0.63 15.04 -6.40
N LEU A 161 -1.86 15.50 -6.16
CA LEU A 161 -2.74 15.04 -5.08
C LEU A 161 -4.10 14.66 -5.66
N GLU A 162 -4.44 13.38 -5.53
CA GLU A 162 -5.72 12.82 -5.96
C GLU A 162 -6.57 12.51 -4.72
N LEU A 163 -7.66 13.26 -4.55
CA LEU A 163 -8.65 13.06 -3.50
C LEU A 163 -10.04 12.73 -4.07
N GLY A 164 -10.10 12.39 -5.37
CA GLY A 164 -11.33 11.99 -6.05
C GLY A 164 -11.97 10.76 -5.42
N SER A 165 -13.28 10.60 -5.64
CA SER A 165 -14.06 9.46 -5.10
C SER A 165 -14.01 9.35 -3.56
N ASN A 166 -13.99 10.50 -2.88
CA ASN A 166 -14.23 10.62 -1.45
C ASN A 166 -15.56 11.35 -1.16
N GLY A 167 -15.94 11.45 0.10
CA GLY A 167 -17.13 12.16 0.59
C GLY A 167 -16.83 13.54 1.19
N LEU A 168 -15.71 14.16 0.79
CA LEU A 168 -15.26 15.45 1.32
C LEU A 168 -16.27 16.55 0.98
N LYS A 169 -16.81 17.20 2.01
CA LYS A 169 -17.67 18.38 1.85
C LYS A 169 -16.91 19.69 1.97
N HIS A 170 -15.86 19.67 2.80
CA HIS A 170 -15.02 20.82 3.09
C HIS A 170 -13.55 20.39 3.18
N LEU A 171 -12.66 21.34 2.99
CA LEU A 171 -11.22 21.18 3.20
C LEU A 171 -10.81 22.05 4.40
N PRO A 172 -9.93 21.56 5.28
CA PRO A 172 -9.39 22.38 6.36
C PRO A 172 -8.69 23.62 5.79
N HIS A 173 -8.80 24.73 6.51
CA HIS A 173 -8.14 25.96 6.08
C HIS A 173 -6.62 25.76 5.99
N GLY A 174 -6.03 26.14 4.86
CA GLY A 174 -4.59 26.05 4.65
C GLY A 174 -4.04 24.62 4.50
N VAL A 175 -4.89 23.61 4.28
CA VAL A 175 -4.47 22.20 4.15
C VAL A 175 -3.43 21.95 3.05
N PHE A 176 -3.33 22.84 2.06
CA PHE A 176 -2.34 22.77 0.97
C PHE A 176 -1.12 23.68 1.16
N SER A 177 -1.05 24.46 2.24
CA SER A 177 -0.01 25.48 2.46
C SER A 177 1.42 24.91 2.60
N ARG A 178 1.54 23.62 2.93
CA ARG A 178 2.82 22.91 3.11
C ARG A 178 3.27 22.13 1.87
N MET A 179 2.58 22.29 0.75
CA MET A 179 2.89 21.60 -0.52
C MET A 179 3.21 22.62 -1.62
N PRO A 180 4.35 23.33 -1.56
CA PRO A 180 4.68 24.41 -2.48
C PRO A 180 4.91 23.96 -3.93
N LYS A 181 5.07 22.65 -4.17
CA LYS A 181 5.28 22.06 -5.50
C LYS A 181 4.01 21.50 -6.14
N LEU A 182 2.87 21.56 -5.44
CA LEU A 182 1.60 21.02 -5.92
C LEU A 182 1.19 21.74 -7.21
N ARG A 183 0.81 20.98 -8.24
CA ARG A 183 0.42 21.48 -9.56
C ARG A 183 -1.02 21.15 -9.90
#